data_AF-A0A084VQQ3-F1
#
_entry.id   AF-A0A084VQQ3-F1
#
_cell.length_a   1.000
_cell.length_b   1.000
_cell.length_c   1.000
_cell.angle_alpha   90.00
_cell.angle_beta   90.00
_cell.angle_gamma   90.00
#
_symmetry.space_group_name_H-M   'P 1'
#
loop_
_entity.id
_entity.type
_entity.pdbx_description
1 polymer ?
#
loop_
_entity_poly.entity_id
_entity_poly.type
_entity_poly.pdbx_seq_one_letter_code
_entity_poly.pdbx_strand_id
1 'polypeptide(L)'
;MHSGRGSSLLAILPLLMMACSAAPTSETQPFEDPALLQDIRQHCRNATGDERAYDELKAYISNDLPRCFMTHVNMEQMRVDMSMLETKDNGKLIEKVCDQINESIVCLKPVMAKLKPCLDESDVKIMEEVVATIPEALNMACTNGGALLQKFTEPAYRACAMELPTMIEECTSELPDSMENVPFSQYTEKQCQDIYSMRDCFSRRITECGATGFMDYFILFYRKLLSLTPCK
;
A
#
# COMPACT_ATOMS: atom_id res chain seq x y z
N MET A 1 33.95 -7.22 6.37
CA MET A 1 33.03 -7.43 7.51
C MET A 1 32.43 -6.10 7.87
N HIS A 2 31.25 -5.80 7.33
CA HIS A 2 30.22 -4.88 7.85
C HIS A 2 29.06 -4.95 6.84
N SER A 3 28.24 -5.98 7.00
CA SER A 3 26.96 -6.11 6.30
C SER A 3 25.98 -5.24 7.07
N GLY A 4 25.61 -4.10 6.50
CA GLY A 4 24.62 -3.18 7.05
C GLY A 4 23.29 -3.92 7.18
N ARG A 5 22.84 -4.06 8.43
CA ARG A 5 21.46 -4.33 8.81
C ARG A 5 20.69 -3.03 8.58
N GLY A 6 19.63 -3.05 7.80
CA GLY A 6 18.81 -1.87 7.55
C GLY A 6 17.40 -2.30 7.11
N SER A 7 16.37 -1.75 7.75
CA SER A 7 14.96 -2.12 7.57
C SER A 7 14.35 -1.52 6.31
N SER A 8 14.01 -2.38 5.34
CA SER A 8 13.28 -2.10 4.09
C SER A 8 11.80 -1.68 4.27
N LEU A 9 11.44 -0.94 5.33
CA LEU A 9 10.03 -0.55 5.60
C LEU A 9 9.41 0.34 4.52
N LEU A 10 10.24 1.14 3.84
CA LEU A 10 9.83 1.90 2.66
C LEU A 10 9.42 0.99 1.48
N ALA A 11 9.88 -0.26 1.45
CA ALA A 11 9.45 -1.27 0.48
C ALA A 11 8.14 -1.98 0.89
N ILE A 12 7.75 -1.93 2.18
CA ILE A 12 6.50 -2.53 2.69
C ILE A 12 5.31 -1.56 2.54
N LEU A 13 5.54 -0.25 2.63
CA LEU A 13 4.53 0.79 2.38
C LEU A 13 3.82 0.69 1.01
N PRO A 14 4.51 0.43 -0.13
CA PRO A 14 3.84 0.21 -1.41
C PRO A 14 2.88 -1.00 -1.43
N LEU A 15 3.17 -2.08 -0.67
CA LEU A 15 2.30 -3.27 -0.62
C LEU A 15 0.87 -2.95 -0.16
N LEU A 16 0.74 -1.98 0.74
CA LEU A 16 -0.55 -1.64 1.35
C LEU A 16 -1.29 -0.55 0.57
N MET A 17 -0.58 0.31 -0.16
CA MET A 17 -1.15 1.33 -1.06
C MET A 17 -1.71 0.72 -2.35
N MET A 18 -1.15 -0.39 -2.83
CA MET A 18 -1.56 -1.05 -4.08
C MET A 18 -2.84 -1.88 -3.96
N ALA A 19 -3.43 -2.01 -2.76
CA ALA A 19 -4.74 -2.63 -2.57
C ALA A 19 -5.90 -1.82 -3.20
N CYS A 20 -5.67 -0.55 -3.58
CA CYS A 20 -6.69 0.31 -4.20
C CYS A 20 -6.64 0.37 -5.75
N SER A 21 -5.59 -0.15 -6.40
CA SER A 21 -5.50 -0.19 -7.86
C SER A 21 -6.20 -1.43 -8.41
N ALA A 22 -7.52 -1.44 -8.31
CA ALA A 22 -8.34 -2.48 -8.92
C ALA A 22 -8.46 -2.25 -10.44
N ALA A 23 -7.47 -2.75 -11.18
CA ALA A 23 -7.59 -3.07 -12.60
C ALA A 23 -6.85 -4.39 -12.87
N PRO A 24 -7.52 -5.44 -13.37
CA PRO A 24 -6.87 -6.68 -13.76
C PRO A 24 -6.26 -6.49 -15.15
N THR A 25 -5.06 -5.93 -15.22
CA THR A 25 -4.21 -6.09 -16.39
C THR A 25 -2.82 -6.51 -15.92
N SER A 26 -2.44 -7.73 -16.29
CA SER A 26 -1.07 -8.27 -16.29
C SER A 26 -0.09 -7.11 -16.56
N GLU A 27 0.87 -6.80 -15.70
CA GLU A 27 2.12 -7.55 -15.57
C GLU A 27 2.89 -7.26 -14.25
N THR A 28 2.26 -6.66 -13.24
CA THR A 28 2.96 -6.46 -11.95
C THR A 28 2.00 -6.72 -10.79
N GLN A 29 1.92 -7.98 -10.35
CA GLN A 29 1.36 -8.29 -9.04
C GLN A 29 2.41 -7.87 -7.99
N PRO A 30 2.11 -6.92 -7.08
CA PRO A 30 3.08 -6.41 -6.11
C PRO A 30 3.65 -7.48 -5.17
N PHE A 31 2.88 -8.55 -4.96
CA PHE A 31 3.26 -9.70 -4.16
C PHE A 31 4.25 -10.65 -4.85
N GLU A 32 4.63 -10.37 -6.11
CA GLU A 32 5.56 -11.16 -6.89
C GLU A 32 6.88 -10.43 -7.19
N ASP A 33 7.09 -9.22 -6.67
CA ASP A 33 8.38 -8.54 -6.78
C ASP A 33 9.48 -9.37 -6.06
N PRO A 34 10.46 -9.92 -6.80
CA PRO A 34 11.49 -10.76 -6.21
C PRO A 34 12.35 -10.06 -5.17
N ALA A 35 12.59 -8.75 -5.33
CA ALA A 35 13.43 -7.97 -4.41
C ALA A 35 12.72 -7.81 -3.06
N LEU A 36 11.45 -7.41 -3.10
CA LEU A 36 10.60 -7.28 -1.92
C LEU A 36 10.41 -8.60 -1.17
N LEU A 37 10.16 -9.69 -1.90
CA LEU A 37 10.04 -11.03 -1.28
C LEU A 37 11.34 -11.47 -0.61
N GLN A 38 12.49 -11.13 -1.20
CA GLN A 38 13.79 -11.40 -0.62
C GLN A 38 14.03 -10.60 0.66
N ASP A 39 13.61 -9.34 0.69
CA ASP A 39 13.73 -8.49 1.88
C ASP A 39 12.86 -9.00 3.03
N ILE A 40 11.58 -9.31 2.76
CA ILE A 40 10.66 -9.87 3.78
C ILE A 40 11.23 -11.18 4.34
N ARG A 41 11.75 -12.05 3.46
CA ARG A 41 12.40 -13.30 3.86
C ARG A 41 13.55 -13.06 4.83
N GLN A 42 14.42 -12.10 4.51
CA GLN A 42 15.57 -11.77 5.35
C GLN A 42 15.13 -11.20 6.71
N HIS A 43 14.09 -10.35 6.73
CA HIS A 43 13.48 -9.85 7.96
C HIS A 43 12.93 -10.97 8.84
N CYS A 44 12.12 -11.87 8.27
CA CYS A 44 11.59 -13.03 8.98
C CYS A 44 12.71 -13.89 9.58
N ARG A 45 13.77 -14.18 8.81
CA ARG A 45 14.92 -14.94 9.30
C ARG A 45 15.63 -14.22 10.45
N ASN A 46 15.84 -12.92 10.32
CA ASN A 46 16.53 -12.12 11.32
C ASN A 46 15.75 -12.05 12.64
N ALA A 47 14.41 -11.95 12.57
CA ALA A 47 13.54 -11.83 13.73
C ALA A 47 13.29 -13.18 14.43
N THR A 48 13.09 -14.25 13.66
CA THR A 48 12.64 -15.55 14.20
C THR A 48 13.76 -16.59 14.32
N GLY A 49 14.88 -16.39 13.63
CA GLY A 49 15.98 -17.34 13.54
C GLY A 49 15.77 -18.46 12.50
N ASP A 50 14.63 -18.50 11.81
CA ASP A 50 14.33 -19.48 10.76
C ASP A 50 13.42 -18.92 9.65
N GLU A 51 13.03 -19.76 8.70
CA GLU A 51 12.26 -19.38 7.51
C GLU A 51 10.75 -19.61 7.63
N ARG A 52 10.28 -20.22 8.74
CA ARG A 52 8.91 -20.73 8.83
C ARG A 52 7.87 -19.62 8.70
N ALA A 53 8.12 -18.48 9.35
CA ALA A 53 7.21 -17.33 9.28
C ALA A 53 7.09 -16.79 7.84
N TYR A 54 8.21 -16.75 7.11
CA TYR A 54 8.22 -16.36 5.69
C TYR A 54 7.49 -17.37 4.81
N ASP A 55 7.78 -18.67 4.97
CA ASP A 55 7.17 -19.73 4.17
C ASP A 55 5.65 -19.76 4.38
N GLU A 56 5.19 -19.58 5.61
CA GLU A 56 3.76 -19.47 5.94
C GLU A 56 3.10 -18.24 5.33
N LEU A 57 3.77 -17.08 5.39
CA LEU A 57 3.30 -15.83 4.79
C LEU A 57 3.18 -16.00 3.27
N LYS A 58 4.23 -16.50 2.62
CA LYS A 58 4.26 -16.74 1.18
C LYS A 58 3.18 -17.73 0.76
N ALA A 59 3.03 -18.85 1.47
CA ALA A 59 2.00 -19.84 1.17
C ALA A 59 0.60 -19.23 1.27
N TYR A 60 0.34 -18.40 2.28
CA TYR A 60 -0.95 -17.72 2.42
C TYR A 60 -1.18 -16.72 1.27
N ILE A 61 -0.21 -15.87 0.96
CA ILE A 61 -0.29 -14.88 -0.12
C ILE A 61 -0.55 -15.57 -1.48
N SER A 62 0.14 -16.68 -1.78
CA SER A 62 -0.01 -17.35 -3.07
C SER A 62 -1.30 -18.16 -3.22
N ASN A 63 -1.88 -18.66 -2.12
CA ASN A 63 -2.98 -19.63 -2.19
C ASN A 63 -4.28 -19.15 -1.54
N ASP A 64 -4.20 -18.71 -0.28
CA ASP A 64 -5.37 -18.46 0.55
C ASP A 64 -5.88 -17.02 0.40
N LEU A 65 -4.98 -16.05 0.21
CA LEU A 65 -5.35 -14.66 0.00
C LEU A 65 -6.23 -14.49 -1.26
N PRO A 66 -5.86 -15.01 -2.45
CA PRO A 66 -6.73 -14.96 -3.63
C PRO A 66 -8.06 -15.67 -3.39
N ARG A 67 -8.04 -16.82 -2.69
CA ARG A 67 -9.26 -17.58 -2.37
C ARG A 67 -10.20 -16.79 -1.48
N CYS A 68 -9.68 -16.13 -0.44
CA CYS A 68 -10.46 -15.26 0.43
C CYS A 68 -11.04 -14.07 -0.36
N PHE A 69 -10.25 -13.42 -1.21
CA PHE A 69 -10.77 -12.35 -2.06
C PHE A 69 -11.94 -12.84 -2.93
N MET A 70 -11.81 -14.02 -3.55
CA MET A 70 -12.87 -14.61 -4.38
C MET A 70 -14.15 -14.99 -3.61
N THR A 71 -14.12 -15.14 -2.28
CA THR A 71 -15.35 -15.36 -1.50
C THR A 71 -16.14 -14.08 -1.24
N HIS A 72 -15.50 -12.92 -1.32
CA HIS A 72 -16.12 -11.60 -1.10
C HIS A 72 -16.35 -10.83 -2.39
N VAL A 73 -15.53 -11.11 -3.41
CA VAL A 73 -15.53 -10.40 -4.69
C VAL A 73 -15.90 -11.37 -5.79
N ASN A 74 -17.05 -11.14 -6.42
CA ASN A 74 -17.39 -11.84 -7.66
C ASN A 74 -16.57 -11.25 -8.80
N MET A 75 -15.38 -11.81 -9.05
CA MET A 75 -14.41 -11.27 -10.02
C MET A 75 -14.97 -11.13 -11.44
N GLU A 76 -15.78 -12.08 -11.90
CA GLU A 76 -16.40 -12.01 -13.23
C GLU A 76 -17.41 -10.87 -13.31
N GLN A 77 -18.26 -10.75 -12.30
CA GLN A 77 -19.22 -9.66 -12.22
C GLN A 77 -18.53 -8.32 -12.02
N MET A 78 -17.47 -8.25 -11.20
CA MET A 78 -16.68 -7.04 -10.97
C MET A 78 -16.01 -6.57 -12.26
N ARG A 79 -15.48 -7.48 -13.09
CA ARG A 79 -14.91 -7.14 -14.39
C ARG A 79 -15.94 -6.54 -15.34
N VAL A 80 -17.13 -7.15 -15.40
CA VAL A 80 -18.27 -6.61 -16.18
C VAL A 80 -18.69 -5.26 -15.64
N ASP A 81 -18.87 -5.16 -14.33
CA ASP A 81 -19.30 -3.95 -13.61
C ASP A 81 -18.29 -2.80 -13.87
N MET A 82 -16.99 -3.06 -13.74
CA MET A 82 -15.94 -2.07 -14.06
C MET A 82 -15.92 -1.63 -15.52
N SER A 83 -16.11 -2.55 -16.47
CA SER A 83 -16.19 -2.17 -17.89
C SER A 83 -17.41 -1.29 -18.20
N MET A 84 -18.47 -1.41 -17.40
CA MET A 84 -19.65 -0.57 -17.50
C MET A 84 -19.46 0.80 -16.83
N LEU A 85 -18.56 0.97 -15.86
CA LEU A 85 -18.24 2.26 -15.23
C LEU A 85 -17.74 3.33 -16.21
N GLU A 86 -17.27 2.92 -17.39
CA GLU A 86 -16.90 3.82 -18.50
C GLU A 86 -18.13 4.52 -19.14
N THR A 87 -19.35 4.05 -18.83
CA THR A 87 -20.63 4.64 -19.26
C THR A 87 -21.24 5.54 -18.19
N LYS A 88 -21.95 6.61 -18.59
CA LYS A 88 -22.51 7.59 -17.65
C LYS A 88 -23.67 7.01 -16.81
N ASP A 89 -23.57 7.25 -15.51
CA ASP A 89 -24.54 7.04 -14.43
C ASP A 89 -24.67 5.59 -13.91
N ASN A 90 -23.72 5.21 -13.04
CA ASN A 90 -23.60 3.86 -12.47
C ASN A 90 -23.43 3.86 -10.95
N GLY A 91 -24.05 4.80 -10.23
CA GLY A 91 -23.93 4.91 -8.76
C GLY A 91 -24.18 3.58 -8.01
N LYS A 92 -25.19 2.81 -8.43
CA LYS A 92 -25.49 1.48 -7.85
C LYS A 92 -24.41 0.43 -8.12
N LEU A 93 -23.73 0.53 -9.26
CA LEU A 93 -22.65 -0.37 -9.64
C LEU A 93 -21.42 -0.11 -8.78
N ILE A 94 -21.15 1.17 -8.55
CA ILE A 94 -20.07 1.64 -7.69
C ILE A 94 -20.31 1.23 -6.24
N GLU A 95 -21.52 1.46 -5.71
CA GLU A 95 -21.89 0.99 -4.37
C GLU A 95 -21.63 -0.51 -4.21
N LYS A 96 -22.05 -1.31 -5.18
CA LYS A 96 -21.82 -2.76 -5.17
C LYS A 96 -20.33 -3.13 -5.23
N VAL A 97 -19.52 -2.44 -6.04
CA VAL A 97 -18.07 -2.65 -6.07
C VAL A 97 -17.43 -2.29 -4.72
N CYS A 98 -17.87 -1.18 -4.12
CA CYS A 98 -17.40 -0.72 -2.82
C CYS A 98 -17.74 -1.69 -1.68
N ASP A 99 -18.95 -2.23 -1.66
CA ASP A 99 -19.37 -3.22 -0.67
C ASP A 99 -18.50 -4.49 -0.77
N GLN A 100 -18.30 -5.01 -1.99
CA GLN A 100 -17.46 -6.19 -2.22
C GLN A 100 -16.01 -5.99 -1.76
N ILE A 101 -15.44 -4.81 -2.04
CA ILE A 101 -14.07 -4.50 -1.60
C ILE A 101 -14.01 -4.37 -0.07
N ASN A 102 -14.98 -3.69 0.55
CA ASN A 102 -15.03 -3.56 2.01
C ASN A 102 -15.15 -4.91 2.73
N GLU A 103 -15.98 -5.82 2.20
CA GLU A 103 -16.10 -7.17 2.73
C GLU A 103 -14.78 -7.95 2.61
N SER A 104 -14.00 -7.70 1.54
CA SER A 104 -12.72 -8.38 1.31
C SER A 104 -11.58 -7.93 2.22
N ILE A 105 -11.68 -6.79 2.92
CA ILE A 105 -10.63 -6.29 3.84
C ILE A 105 -10.28 -7.34 4.91
N VAL A 106 -11.25 -8.18 5.30
CA VAL A 106 -11.03 -9.27 6.26
C VAL A 106 -9.91 -10.22 5.84
N CYS A 107 -9.68 -10.36 4.53
CA CYS A 107 -8.65 -11.22 3.94
C CYS A 107 -7.22 -10.76 4.24
N LEU A 108 -7.03 -9.49 4.64
CA LEU A 108 -5.73 -8.94 5.02
C LEU A 108 -5.34 -9.30 6.46
N LYS A 109 -6.30 -9.63 7.34
CA LYS A 109 -6.00 -9.94 8.75
C LYS A 109 -5.00 -11.10 8.90
N PRO A 110 -5.12 -12.22 8.16
CA PRO A 110 -4.15 -13.30 8.29
C PRO A 110 -2.79 -12.95 7.66
N VAL A 111 -2.73 -12.07 6.65
CA VAL A 111 -1.46 -11.55 6.12
C VAL A 111 -0.72 -10.83 7.24
N MET A 112 -1.39 -9.91 7.94
CA MET A 112 -0.81 -9.18 9.07
C MET A 112 -0.36 -10.12 10.18
N ALA A 113 -1.19 -11.10 10.55
CA ALA A 113 -0.87 -12.05 11.61
C ALA A 113 0.38 -12.87 11.28
N LYS A 114 0.57 -13.22 10.00
CA LYS A 114 1.73 -13.96 9.50
C LYS A 114 2.97 -13.11 9.29
N LEU A 115 2.80 -11.83 8.99
CA LEU A 115 3.90 -10.88 8.87
C LEU A 115 4.42 -10.41 10.23
N LYS A 116 3.55 -10.32 11.24
CA LYS A 116 3.88 -9.84 12.61
C LYS A 116 5.13 -10.47 13.24
N PRO A 117 5.40 -11.79 13.14
CA PRO A 117 6.62 -12.40 13.67
C PRO A 117 7.91 -11.96 12.96
N CYS A 118 7.80 -11.40 11.75
CA CYS A 118 8.93 -10.91 10.95
C CYS A 118 9.27 -9.44 11.23
N LEU A 119 8.43 -8.75 11.99
CA LEU A 119 8.49 -7.32 12.23
C LEU A 119 8.91 -7.04 13.67
N ASP A 120 9.63 -5.94 13.89
CA ASP A 120 9.88 -5.43 15.23
C ASP A 120 8.66 -4.64 15.78
N GLU A 121 8.73 -4.18 17.03
CA GLU A 121 7.59 -3.51 17.67
C GLU A 121 7.20 -2.19 16.98
N SER A 122 8.17 -1.44 16.44
CA SER A 122 7.89 -0.23 15.67
C SER A 122 7.18 -0.57 14.36
N ASP A 123 7.66 -1.60 13.68
CA ASP A 123 7.16 -2.03 12.38
C ASP A 123 5.75 -2.60 12.45
N VAL A 124 5.44 -3.31 13.55
CA VAL A 124 4.09 -3.77 13.85
C VAL A 124 3.12 -2.59 14.00
N LYS A 125 3.53 -1.50 14.68
CA LYS A 125 2.67 -0.30 14.84
C LYS A 125 2.42 0.40 13.52
N ILE A 126 3.44 0.49 12.66
CA ILE A 126 3.30 1.06 11.31
C ILE A 126 2.32 0.22 10.50
N MET A 127 2.50 -1.11 10.46
CA MET A 127 1.62 -2.02 9.75
C MET A 127 0.17 -1.94 10.25
N GLU A 128 -0.03 -1.88 11.58
CA GLU A 128 -1.35 -1.76 12.20
C GLU A 128 -2.06 -0.47 11.78
N GLU A 129 -1.36 0.68 11.76
CA GLU A 129 -1.98 1.94 11.30
C GLU A 129 -2.27 1.98 9.81
N VAL A 130 -1.40 1.41 8.99
CA VAL A 130 -1.67 1.36 7.55
C VAL A 130 -2.92 0.52 7.28
N VAL A 131 -3.09 -0.64 7.94
CA VAL A 131 -4.30 -1.45 7.76
C VAL A 131 -5.54 -0.79 8.35
N ALA A 132 -5.42 -0.10 9.49
CA ALA A 132 -6.52 0.69 10.04
C ALA A 132 -6.98 1.82 9.09
N THR A 133 -6.09 2.27 8.20
CA THR A 133 -6.37 3.33 7.22
C THR A 133 -7.07 2.82 5.95
N ILE A 134 -6.94 1.54 5.62
CA ILE A 134 -7.53 0.96 4.39
C ILE A 134 -9.06 1.20 4.29
N PRO A 135 -9.88 0.96 5.33
CA PRO A 135 -11.32 1.24 5.24
C PRO A 135 -11.63 2.72 4.95
N GLU A 136 -10.85 3.65 5.50
CA GLU A 136 -11.00 5.09 5.27
C GLU A 136 -10.64 5.46 3.82
N ALA A 137 -9.57 4.87 3.29
CA ALA A 137 -9.13 5.03 1.90
C ALA A 137 -10.16 4.48 0.90
N LEU A 138 -10.78 3.34 1.21
CA LEU A 138 -11.83 2.74 0.39
C LEU A 138 -13.10 3.59 0.42
N ASN A 139 -13.52 4.07 1.60
CA ASN A 139 -14.65 4.97 1.71
C ASN A 139 -14.43 6.27 0.89
N MET A 140 -13.20 6.79 0.87
CA MET A 140 -12.83 7.94 0.04
C MET A 140 -13.00 7.64 -1.46
N ALA A 141 -12.60 6.45 -1.93
CA ALA A 141 -12.81 5.99 -3.30
C ALA A 141 -14.28 6.03 -3.72
N CYS A 142 -15.12 5.61 -2.78
CA CYS A 142 -16.54 5.33 -2.95
C CYS A 142 -17.44 6.55 -2.75
N THR A 143 -16.92 7.61 -2.14
CA THR A 143 -17.65 8.85 -1.89
C THR A 143 -18.07 9.53 -3.23
N ASN A 144 -19.15 10.31 -3.21
CA ASN A 144 -19.70 11.02 -4.38
C ASN A 144 -20.05 10.09 -5.54
N GLY A 145 -20.63 8.93 -5.23
CA GLY A 145 -20.97 7.92 -6.25
C GLY A 145 -19.74 7.43 -6.98
N GLY A 146 -18.60 7.26 -6.27
CA GLY A 146 -17.33 6.73 -6.80
C GLY A 146 -16.71 7.50 -7.94
N ALA A 147 -16.90 8.82 -7.97
CA ALA A 147 -16.24 9.69 -8.94
C ALA A 147 -14.71 9.48 -8.98
N LEU A 148 -14.09 9.12 -7.85
CA LEU A 148 -12.66 8.82 -7.77
C LEU A 148 -12.31 7.43 -8.33
N LEU A 149 -13.12 6.41 -8.04
CA LEU A 149 -13.01 5.10 -8.71
C LEU A 149 -13.15 5.22 -10.23
N GLN A 150 -14.02 6.10 -10.72
CA GLN A 150 -14.15 6.36 -12.14
C GLN A 150 -12.89 7.02 -12.72
N LYS A 151 -12.28 7.97 -12.00
CA LYS A 151 -11.00 8.57 -12.44
C LYS A 151 -9.89 7.54 -12.58
N PHE A 152 -9.88 6.48 -11.77
CA PHE A 152 -8.88 5.41 -11.89
C PHE A 152 -8.95 4.65 -13.21
N THR A 153 -10.06 4.69 -13.94
CA THR A 153 -10.16 4.09 -15.29
C THR A 153 -9.59 5.01 -16.37
N GLU A 154 -9.36 6.29 -16.07
CA GLU A 154 -8.82 7.25 -17.03
C GLU A 154 -7.37 6.89 -17.43
N PRO A 155 -6.97 7.08 -18.70
CA PRO A 155 -5.62 6.77 -19.15
C PRO A 155 -4.51 7.49 -18.35
N ALA A 156 -4.75 8.73 -17.92
CA ALA A 156 -3.77 9.50 -17.13
C ALA A 156 -3.53 8.88 -15.75
N TYR A 157 -4.58 8.40 -15.07
CA TYR A 157 -4.45 7.72 -13.77
C TYR A 157 -3.74 6.38 -13.91
N ARG A 158 -4.06 5.61 -14.96
CA ARG A 158 -3.35 4.35 -15.26
C ARG A 158 -1.88 4.58 -15.55
N ALA A 159 -1.55 5.57 -16.38
CA ALA A 159 -0.17 5.95 -16.67
C ALA A 159 0.57 6.37 -15.39
N CYS A 160 -0.05 7.19 -14.54
CA CYS A 160 0.57 7.59 -13.29
C CYS A 160 0.78 6.42 -12.31
N ALA A 161 -0.17 5.49 -12.22
CA ALA A 161 -0.02 4.30 -11.38
C ALA A 161 1.15 3.41 -11.83
N MET A 162 1.43 3.33 -13.13
CA MET A 162 2.60 2.61 -13.65
C MET A 162 3.93 3.27 -13.27
N GLU A 163 3.94 4.59 -13.07
CA GLU A 163 5.12 5.35 -12.62
C GLU A 163 5.32 5.31 -11.09
N LEU A 164 4.39 4.69 -10.35
CA LEU A 164 4.43 4.69 -8.89
C LEU A 164 5.72 4.06 -8.32
N PRO A 165 6.24 2.92 -8.83
CA PRO A 165 7.51 2.37 -8.36
C PRO A 165 8.68 3.34 -8.52
N THR A 166 8.81 3.96 -9.71
CA THR A 166 9.84 4.98 -10.00
C THR A 166 9.69 6.19 -9.09
N MET A 167 8.45 6.66 -8.88
CA MET A 167 8.16 7.79 -8.00
C MET A 167 8.54 7.49 -6.55
N ILE A 168 8.28 6.26 -6.08
CA ILE A 168 8.67 5.82 -4.74
C ILE A 168 10.19 5.82 -4.62
N GLU A 169 10.89 5.21 -5.57
CA GLU A 169 12.35 5.17 -5.58
C GLU A 169 12.93 6.60 -5.56
N GLU A 170 12.50 7.46 -6.49
CA GLU A 170 12.93 8.86 -6.59
C GLU A 170 12.69 9.62 -5.27
N CYS A 171 11.47 9.59 -4.75
CA CYS A 171 11.10 10.41 -3.60
C CYS A 171 11.60 9.88 -2.25
N THR A 172 12.07 8.63 -2.20
CA THR A 172 12.60 8.02 -0.97
C THR A 172 14.12 7.85 -1.01
N SER A 173 14.75 7.91 -2.19
CA SER A 173 16.20 7.79 -2.35
C SER A 173 17.02 8.85 -1.62
N GLU A 174 16.43 10.01 -1.35
CA GLU A 174 17.08 11.10 -0.60
C GLU A 174 16.92 10.97 0.92
N LEU A 175 16.14 10.00 1.42
CA LEU A 175 16.00 9.78 2.84
C LEU A 175 17.31 9.21 3.40
N PRO A 176 17.93 9.85 4.40
CA PRO A 176 19.21 9.39 4.90
C PRO A 176 19.05 8.06 5.65
N ASP A 177 20.01 7.14 5.50
CA ASP A 177 20.11 5.86 6.22
C ASP A 177 19.96 6.02 7.76
N SER A 178 20.23 7.23 8.27
CA SER A 178 20.02 7.57 9.69
C SER A 178 18.55 7.53 10.14
N MET A 179 17.57 7.54 9.22
CA MET A 179 16.15 7.37 9.52
C MET A 179 15.75 5.91 9.67
N GLU A 180 16.54 5.00 9.09
CA GLU A 180 16.27 3.56 9.01
C GLU A 180 16.39 2.85 10.36
N ASN A 181 17.21 3.39 11.27
CA ASN A 181 17.52 2.78 12.57
C ASN A 181 16.94 3.55 13.76
N VAL A 182 16.11 4.56 13.50
CA VAL A 182 15.50 5.39 14.54
C VAL A 182 14.01 5.08 14.55
N PRO A 183 13.43 4.67 15.69
CA PRO A 183 11.99 4.50 15.78
C PRO A 183 11.26 5.81 15.44
N PHE A 184 10.13 5.75 14.75
CA PHE A 184 9.36 6.92 14.32
C PHE A 184 9.08 7.90 15.48
N SER A 185 8.78 7.36 16.66
CA SER A 185 8.56 8.11 17.91
C SER A 185 9.76 8.93 18.41
N GLN A 186 10.96 8.70 17.87
CA GLN A 186 12.22 9.36 18.25
C GLN A 186 12.77 10.27 17.15
N TYR A 187 11.98 10.55 16.10
CA TYR A 187 12.42 11.43 15.03
C TYR A 187 12.74 12.83 15.53
N THR A 188 13.92 13.28 15.16
CA THR A 188 14.45 14.63 15.37
C THR A 188 13.85 15.60 14.36
N GLU A 189 14.04 16.90 14.60
CA GLU A 189 13.61 17.96 13.68
C GLU A 189 14.16 17.77 12.27
N LYS A 190 15.42 17.32 12.14
CA LYS A 190 16.04 17.02 10.85
C LYS A 190 15.28 15.90 10.11
N GLN A 191 15.00 14.80 10.80
CA GLN A 191 14.28 13.67 10.22
C GLN A 191 12.84 14.05 9.84
N CYS A 192 12.21 14.98 10.58
CA CYS A 192 10.93 15.55 10.19
C CYS A 192 11.02 16.40 8.91
N GLN A 193 12.10 17.18 8.73
CA GLN A 193 12.32 17.90 7.46
C GLN A 193 12.53 16.96 6.29
N ASP A 194 13.22 15.82 6.49
CA ASP A 194 13.40 14.80 5.47
C ASP A 194 12.03 14.19 5.06
N ILE A 195 11.15 13.91 6.02
CA ILE A 195 9.76 13.46 5.75
C ILE A 195 8.96 14.52 4.98
N TYR A 196 9.10 15.81 5.33
CA TYR A 196 8.42 16.90 4.63
C TYR A 196 8.92 17.04 3.20
N SER A 197 10.21 16.83 2.97
CA SER A 197 10.81 16.85 1.63
C SER A 197 10.32 15.69 0.78
N MET A 198 10.23 14.48 1.36
CA MET A 198 9.61 13.31 0.72
C MET A 198 8.15 13.59 0.34
N ARG A 199 7.37 14.18 1.25
CA ARG A 199 5.97 14.56 0.98
C ARG A 199 5.87 15.51 -0.20
N ASP A 200 6.71 16.54 -0.23
CA ASP A 200 6.69 17.54 -1.28
C ASP A 200 7.12 16.95 -2.64
N CYS A 201 8.05 15.98 -2.63
CA CYS A 201 8.39 15.19 -3.82
C CYS A 201 7.18 14.41 -4.36
N PHE A 202 6.51 13.60 -3.55
CA PHE A 202 5.33 12.85 -3.99
C PHE A 202 4.22 13.78 -4.49
N SER A 203 4.00 14.89 -3.78
CA SER A 203 3.00 15.88 -4.18
C SER A 203 3.28 16.45 -5.58
N ARG A 204 4.55 16.81 -5.84
CA ARG A 204 4.99 17.28 -7.14
C ARG A 204 4.80 16.22 -8.23
N ARG A 205 5.25 14.97 -8.00
CA ARG A 205 5.21 13.90 -9.01
C ARG A 205 3.76 13.46 -9.33
N ILE A 206 2.89 13.37 -8.33
CA ILE A 206 1.45 13.11 -8.52
C ILE A 206 0.79 14.23 -9.33
N THR A 207 1.19 15.48 -9.09
CA THR A 207 0.68 16.63 -9.85
C THR A 207 1.17 16.60 -11.29
N GLU A 208 2.45 16.32 -11.52
CA GLU A 208 3.08 16.22 -12.85
C GLU A 208 2.45 15.12 -13.71
N CYS A 209 2.11 13.97 -13.11
CA CYS A 209 1.47 12.86 -13.84
C CYS A 209 -0.04 13.09 -14.10
N GLY A 210 -0.64 14.17 -13.57
CA GLY A 210 -2.03 14.55 -13.82
C GLY A 210 -3.10 13.77 -13.01
N ALA A 211 -2.67 12.86 -12.13
CA ALA A 211 -3.57 12.01 -11.34
C ALA A 211 -3.81 12.59 -9.94
N THR A 212 -4.24 13.85 -9.86
CA THR A 212 -4.35 14.60 -8.59
C THR A 212 -5.28 13.96 -7.56
N GLY A 213 -6.19 13.08 -7.96
CA GLY A 213 -7.00 12.27 -7.04
C GLY A 213 -6.19 11.28 -6.19
N PHE A 214 -4.98 10.88 -6.62
CA PHE A 214 -4.07 10.11 -5.76
C PHE A 214 -3.49 10.93 -4.60
N MET A 215 -3.54 12.25 -4.67
CA MET A 215 -3.06 13.12 -3.60
C MET A 215 -3.85 12.91 -2.31
N ASP A 216 -5.17 12.72 -2.40
CA ASP A 216 -6.02 12.56 -1.22
C ASP A 216 -5.69 11.26 -0.47
N TYR A 217 -5.40 10.18 -1.20
CA TYR A 217 -4.86 8.94 -0.63
C TYR A 217 -3.50 9.15 -0.01
N PHE A 218 -2.57 9.74 -0.75
CA PHE A 218 -1.23 9.99 -0.25
C PHE A 218 -1.27 10.79 1.05
N ILE A 219 -2.06 11.87 1.12
CA ILE A 219 -2.24 12.70 2.31
C ILE A 219 -2.86 11.90 3.46
N LEU A 220 -3.85 11.05 3.18
CA LEU A 220 -4.49 10.21 4.20
C LEU A 220 -3.46 9.30 4.88
N PHE A 221 -2.72 8.50 4.12
CA PHE A 221 -1.69 7.61 4.66
C PHE A 221 -0.55 8.39 5.30
N TYR A 222 -0.10 9.46 4.65
CA TYR A 222 0.94 10.34 5.18
C TYR A 222 0.57 10.89 6.56
N ARG A 223 -0.65 11.38 6.77
CA ARG A 223 -1.10 11.90 8.08
C ARG A 223 -1.10 10.82 9.17
N LYS A 224 -1.51 9.60 8.83
CA LYS A 224 -1.56 8.48 9.76
C LYS A 224 -0.15 8.06 10.18
N LEU A 225 0.78 7.99 9.22
CA LEU A 225 2.19 7.72 9.52
C LEU A 225 2.84 8.85 10.31
N LEU A 226 2.55 10.12 9.97
CA LEU A 226 3.08 11.27 10.70
C LEU A 226 2.62 11.26 12.17
N SER A 227 1.43 10.73 12.46
CA SER A 227 0.91 10.61 13.83
C SER A 227 1.73 9.68 14.74
N LEU A 228 2.55 8.80 14.15
CA LEU A 228 3.49 7.94 14.87
C LEU A 228 4.81 8.65 15.21
N THR A 229 4.98 9.90 14.75
CA THR A 229 6.21 10.68 14.89
C THR A 229 6.00 11.93 15.77
N PRO A 230 7.08 12.53 16.31
CA PRO A 230 7.04 13.85 16.94
C PRO A 230 6.88 15.03 15.97
N CYS A 231 6.86 14.77 14.65
CA CYS A 231 6.81 15.80 13.62
C CYS A 231 5.49 16.57 13.68
N LYS A 232 5.57 17.90 13.79
CA LYS A 232 4.42 18.82 13.90
C LYS A 232 4.19 19.61 12.63
#